data_AF-A0A5B0EAE5-F1
#
_entry.id   AF-A0A5B0EAE5-F1
#
_cell.length_a   1.000
_cell.length_b   1.000
_cell.length_c   1.000
_cell.angle_alpha   90.00
_cell.angle_beta   90.00
_cell.angle_gamma   90.00
#
_symmetry.space_group_name_H-M   'P 1'
#
loop_
_entity.id
_entity.type
_entity.pdbx_description
1 polymer ?
#
loop_
_entity_poly.entity_id
_entity_poly.type
_entity_poly.pdbx_seq_one_letter_code
_entity_poly.pdbx_strand_id
1 'polypeptide(L)'
;MTERENEKHSLDRWSQKLSNALHILDLKPDNPLILDLAAQSARSVDPSAGPISAFYVGYAAALAASSGQVDAQEAMRSAAQTAMTLCQDGNDQDPGSGGWAETAQ
;
A
#
# COMPACT_ATOMS: atom_id res chain seq x y z
N MET A 1 -15.70 25.06 2.35
CA MET A 1 -15.24 23.67 2.12
C MET A 1 -14.03 23.77 1.20
N THR A 2 -12.87 23.30 1.66
CA THR A 2 -11.56 23.49 1.00
C THR A 2 -11.34 22.46 -0.11
N GLU A 3 -10.50 22.77 -1.10
CA GLU A 3 -10.21 21.87 -2.25
C GLU A 3 -9.75 20.47 -1.81
N ARG A 4 -8.91 20.39 -0.76
CA ARG A 4 -8.42 19.12 -0.20
C ARG A 4 -9.52 18.25 0.42
N GLU A 5 -10.58 18.85 0.96
CA GLU A 5 -11.73 18.11 1.47
C GLU A 5 -12.54 17.49 0.30
N ASN A 6 -12.64 18.22 -0.81
CA ASN A 6 -13.35 17.76 -2.00
C ASN A 6 -12.61 16.62 -2.73
N GLU A 7 -11.28 16.67 -2.78
CA GLU A 7 -10.44 15.59 -3.34
C GLU A 7 -10.57 14.30 -2.52
N LYS A 8 -10.49 14.40 -1.18
CA LYS A 8 -10.71 13.26 -0.28
C LYS A 8 -12.09 12.62 -0.47
N HIS A 9 -13.14 13.44 -0.54
CA HIS A 9 -14.50 12.98 -0.79
C HIS A 9 -14.66 12.31 -2.17
N SER A 10 -13.96 12.81 -3.18
CA SER A 10 -14.00 12.26 -4.53
C SER A 10 -13.31 10.88 -4.60
N LEU A 11 -12.17 10.74 -3.92
CA LEU A 11 -11.43 9.48 -3.82
C LEU A 11 -12.17 8.42 -3.00
N ASP A 12 -12.80 8.81 -1.89
CA ASP A 12 -13.62 7.91 -1.08
C ASP A 12 -14.82 7.37 -1.88
N ARG A 13 -15.54 8.27 -2.57
CA ARG A 13 -16.65 7.89 -3.46
C ARG A 13 -16.19 7.00 -4.61
N TRP A 14 -15.03 7.28 -5.20
CA TRP A 14 -14.46 6.45 -6.25
C TRP A 14 -14.09 5.06 -5.74
N SER A 15 -13.44 4.98 -4.57
CA SER A 15 -13.10 3.73 -3.91
C SER A 15 -14.34 2.88 -3.64
N GLN A 16 -15.41 3.47 -3.11
CA GLN A 16 -16.69 2.78 -2.92
C GLN A 16 -17.28 2.24 -4.23
N LYS A 17 -17.22 3.02 -5.33
CA LYS A 17 -17.69 2.55 -6.64
C LYS A 17 -16.87 1.36 -7.15
N LEU A 18 -15.55 1.39 -6.98
CA LEU A 18 -14.67 0.29 -7.34
C LEU A 18 -14.96 -0.97 -6.51
N SER A 19 -15.06 -0.84 -5.19
CA SER A 19 -15.40 -1.96 -4.29
C SER A 19 -16.72 -2.62 -4.69
N ASN A 20 -17.74 -1.80 -5.02
CA ASN A 20 -19.03 -2.31 -5.49
C ASN A 20 -18.90 -3.05 -6.84
N ALA A 21 -18.20 -2.46 -7.81
CA ALA A 21 -18.03 -3.04 -9.15
C ALA A 21 -17.21 -4.35 -9.14
N LEU A 22 -16.27 -4.47 -8.20
CA LEU A 22 -15.41 -5.64 -8.05
C LEU A 22 -15.96 -6.67 -7.05
N HIS A 23 -17.13 -6.41 -6.46
CA HIS A 23 -17.74 -7.23 -5.40
C HIS A 23 -16.83 -7.45 -4.17
N ILE A 24 -16.05 -6.43 -3.80
CA ILE A 24 -15.13 -6.45 -2.64
C ILE A 24 -15.73 -5.57 -1.52
N LEU A 25 -16.88 -5.99 -0.99
CA LEU A 25 -17.71 -5.16 -0.09
C LEU A 25 -17.11 -4.94 1.30
N ASP A 26 -16.21 -5.83 1.73
CA ASP A 26 -15.63 -5.79 3.07
C ASP A 26 -14.30 -5.01 3.11
N LEU A 27 -13.67 -4.78 1.95
CA LEU A 27 -12.41 -4.06 1.89
C LEU A 27 -12.65 -2.55 1.95
N LYS A 28 -12.21 -1.94 3.05
CA LYS A 28 -12.07 -0.49 3.18
C LYS A 28 -10.58 -0.13 3.06
N PRO A 29 -10.09 0.17 1.84
CA PRO A 29 -8.71 0.56 1.68
C PRO A 29 -8.45 1.86 2.44
N ASP A 30 -7.33 1.92 3.14
CA ASP A 30 -6.89 3.10 3.87
C ASP A 30 -6.26 4.08 2.86
N ASN A 31 -7.10 4.77 2.07
CA ASN A 31 -6.68 5.64 0.96
C ASN A 31 -5.53 6.61 1.33
N PRO A 32 -5.57 7.37 2.44
CA PRO A 32 -4.45 8.21 2.84
C PRO A 32 -3.13 7.45 3.04
N LEU A 33 -3.16 6.23 3.58
CA LEU A 33 -1.96 5.41 3.75
C LEU A 33 -1.38 4.97 2.40
N ILE A 34 -2.23 4.53 1.48
CA ILE A 34 -1.81 4.10 0.14
C ILE A 34 -1.20 5.28 -0.63
N LEU A 35 -1.80 6.47 -0.53
CA LEU A 35 -1.29 7.67 -1.18
C LEU A 35 0.04 8.13 -0.58
N ASP A 36 0.19 8.05 0.75
CA ASP A 36 1.46 8.38 1.41
C ASP A 36 2.57 7.41 1.00
N LEU A 37 2.28 6.11 0.98
CA LEU A 37 3.19 5.08 0.48
C LEU A 37 3.60 5.39 -0.97
N ALA A 38 2.62 5.64 -1.86
CA ALA A 38 2.91 5.90 -3.25
C ALA A 38 3.78 7.15 -3.45
N ALA A 39 3.49 8.22 -2.71
CA ALA A 39 4.29 9.44 -2.72
C ALA A 39 5.71 9.20 -2.19
N GLN A 40 5.85 8.42 -1.12
CA GLN A 40 7.14 8.07 -0.54
C GLN A 40 7.97 7.18 -1.49
N SER A 41 7.38 6.14 -2.07
CA SER A 41 8.08 5.30 -3.06
C SER A 41 8.51 6.12 -4.28
N ALA A 42 7.64 7.00 -4.78
CA ALA A 42 7.94 7.86 -5.92
C ALA A 42 9.12 8.81 -5.65
N ARG A 43 9.27 9.30 -4.41
CA ARG A 43 10.37 10.18 -4.01
C ARG A 43 11.69 9.42 -3.81
N SER A 44 11.62 8.18 -3.32
CA SER A 44 12.79 7.40 -2.91
C SER A 44 13.43 6.64 -4.07
N VAL A 45 12.65 6.23 -5.08
CA VAL A 45 13.15 5.37 -6.18
C VAL A 45 13.00 6.07 -7.53
N ASP A 46 11.76 6.22 -8.01
CA ASP A 46 11.38 6.88 -9.26
C ASP A 46 9.86 7.10 -9.27
N PRO A 47 9.32 8.11 -10.01
CA PRO A 47 7.89 8.32 -10.21
C PRO A 47 7.02 7.07 -10.41
N SER A 48 7.51 6.03 -11.08
CA SER A 48 6.79 4.78 -11.34
C SER A 48 6.72 3.84 -10.14
N ALA A 49 7.56 4.03 -9.12
CA ALA A 49 7.58 3.20 -7.92
C ALA A 49 6.29 3.36 -7.09
N GLY A 50 5.64 4.52 -7.13
CA GLY A 50 4.38 4.75 -6.41
C GLY A 50 3.26 3.75 -6.75
N PRO A 51 2.83 3.63 -8.02
CA PRO A 51 1.81 2.66 -8.41
C PRO A 51 2.25 1.21 -8.23
N ILE A 52 3.54 0.89 -8.42
CA ILE A 52 4.07 -0.47 -8.23
C ILE A 52 3.97 -0.88 -6.75
N SER A 53 4.40 -0.02 -5.83
CA SER A 53 4.30 -0.28 -4.39
C SER A 53 2.86 -0.48 -3.93
N ALA A 54 1.94 0.37 -4.40
CA ALA A 54 0.51 0.25 -4.08
C ALA A 54 -0.08 -1.10 -4.54
N PHE A 55 0.31 -1.57 -5.73
CA PHE A 55 -0.10 -2.89 -6.23
C PHE A 55 0.39 -4.03 -5.33
N TYR A 56 1.68 -4.06 -4.99
CA TYR A 56 2.25 -5.13 -4.16
C TYR A 56 1.67 -5.15 -2.74
N VAL A 57 1.44 -3.99 -2.13
CA VAL A 57 0.80 -3.92 -0.80
C VAL A 57 -0.63 -4.44 -0.84
N GLY A 58 -1.41 -4.06 -1.85
CA GLY A 58 -2.77 -4.59 -2.04
C GLY A 58 -2.78 -6.10 -2.26
N TYR A 59 -1.83 -6.61 -3.05
CA TYR A 59 -1.70 -8.04 -3.31
C TYR A 59 -1.29 -8.84 -2.06
N ALA A 60 -0.30 -8.37 -1.31
CA ALA A 60 0.12 -8.98 -0.05
C ALA A 60 -1.02 -9.00 0.98
N ALA A 61 -1.76 -7.88 1.09
CA ALA A 61 -2.93 -7.79 1.96
C ALA A 61 -4.01 -8.80 1.58
N ALA A 62 -4.29 -8.97 0.29
CA ALA A 62 -5.26 -9.94 -0.21
C ALA A 62 -4.83 -11.38 0.10
N LEU A 63 -3.55 -11.72 -0.06
CA LEU A 63 -3.04 -13.04 0.29
C LEU A 63 -3.18 -13.34 1.80
N ALA A 64 -2.79 -12.39 2.65
CA ALA A 64 -2.90 -12.54 4.10
C ALA A 64 -4.36 -12.60 4.57
N ALA A 65 -5.26 -11.80 3.99
CA ALA A 65 -6.69 -11.87 4.27
C ALA A 65 -7.30 -13.20 3.83
N SER A 66 -6.84 -13.76 2.70
CA SER A 66 -7.35 -15.03 2.17
C SER A 66 -7.02 -16.25 3.04
N SER A 67 -5.97 -16.18 3.88
CA SER A 67 -5.66 -17.23 4.85
C SER A 67 -6.57 -17.19 6.09
N GLY A 68 -7.36 -16.13 6.27
CA GLY A 68 -8.25 -15.93 7.40
C GLY A 68 -7.54 -15.66 8.74
N GLN A 69 -6.22 -15.44 8.72
CA GLN A 69 -5.42 -15.22 9.93
C GLN A 69 -5.38 -13.76 10.38
N VAL A 70 -5.57 -12.83 9.44
CA VAL A 70 -5.45 -11.38 9.68
C VAL A 70 -6.55 -10.66 8.91
N ASP A 71 -7.12 -9.63 9.53
CA ASP A 71 -8.06 -8.72 8.87
C ASP A 71 -7.41 -8.03 7.66
N ALA A 72 -8.16 -7.79 6.58
CA ALA A 72 -7.62 -7.24 5.34
C ALA A 72 -7.05 -5.82 5.53
N GLN A 73 -7.63 -5.02 6.42
CA GLN A 73 -7.14 -3.68 6.73
C GLN A 73 -5.83 -3.74 7.53
N GLU A 74 -5.74 -4.66 8.48
CA GLU A 74 -4.52 -4.88 9.27
C GLU A 74 -3.39 -5.43 8.40
N ALA A 75 -3.69 -6.39 7.52
CA ALA A 75 -2.74 -6.92 6.55
C ALA A 75 -2.23 -5.83 5.60
N MET A 76 -3.11 -4.93 5.14
CA MET A 76 -2.73 -3.77 4.33
C MET A 76 -1.81 -2.82 5.08
N ARG A 77 -2.11 -2.51 6.35
CA ARG A 77 -1.25 -1.64 7.16
C ARG A 77 0.14 -2.23 7.36
N SER A 78 0.20 -3.51 7.71
CA SER A 78 1.47 -4.22 7.90
C SER A 78 2.31 -4.20 6.62
N ALA A 79 1.72 -4.56 5.48
CA ALA A 79 2.41 -4.54 4.19
C ALA A 79 2.87 -3.14 3.79
N ALA A 80 2.04 -2.10 4.01
CA ALA A 80 2.41 -0.72 3.74
C ALA A 80 3.58 -0.24 4.61
N GLN A 81 3.58 -0.59 5.90
CA GLN A 81 4.68 -0.26 6.81
C GLN A 81 5.99 -0.89 6.35
N THR A 82 5.98 -2.18 5.98
CA THR A 82 7.17 -2.85 5.43
C THR A 82 7.69 -2.14 4.18
N ALA A 83 6.80 -1.80 3.24
CA ALA A 83 7.19 -1.09 2.01
C ALA A 83 7.74 0.33 2.30
N MET A 84 7.15 1.04 3.27
CA MET A 84 7.66 2.35 3.72
C MET A 84 9.04 2.23 4.36
N THR A 85 9.29 1.20 5.17
CA THR A 85 10.62 0.97 5.76
C THR A 85 11.67 0.77 4.66
N LEU A 86 11.37 0.00 3.61
CA LEU A 86 12.26 -0.17 2.46
C LEU A 86 12.53 1.14 1.71
N CYS A 87 11.53 2.02 1.59
CA CYS A 87 11.71 3.34 0.97
C CYS A 87 12.59 4.28 1.80
N GLN A 88 12.70 4.06 3.11
CA GLN A 88 13.57 4.80 4.02
C GLN A 88 15.00 4.23 4.03
N ASP A 89 15.12 2.91 3.97
CA ASP A 89 16.38 2.17 4.01
C ASP A 89 17.14 2.21 2.66
N GLY A 90 16.41 2.21 1.54
CA GLY A 90 16.97 2.32 0.18
C GLY A 90 17.68 3.64 -0.13
N ASN A 91 17.73 4.58 0.81
CA ASN A 91 18.60 5.75 0.75
C ASN A 91 20.03 5.45 1.26
N ASP A 92 20.28 4.25 1.79
CA ASP A 92 21.58 3.78 2.32
C ASP A 92 22.06 2.44 1.73
N GLN A 93 21.22 1.67 1.00
CA GLN A 93 21.60 0.32 0.57
C GLN A 93 21.47 0.07 -0.95
N ASP A 94 22.61 -0.29 -1.54
CA ASP A 94 22.73 -0.98 -2.82
C ASP A 94 21.87 -2.27 -2.81
N PRO A 95 21.00 -2.51 -3.82
CA PRO A 95 20.11 -3.67 -3.86
C PRO A 95 20.82 -5.03 -4.00
N GLY A 96 22.16 -5.08 -3.96
CA GLY A 96 22.97 -6.29 -4.01
C GLY A 96 23.63 -6.71 -2.69
N SER A 97 23.50 -5.95 -1.59
CA SER A 97 24.34 -6.16 -0.40
C SER A 97 23.55 -6.40 0.90
N GLY A 98 22.93 -7.58 1.01
CA GLY A 98 22.75 -8.25 2.31
C GLY A 98 21.36 -8.22 2.96
N GLY A 99 20.89 -9.40 3.37
CA GLY A 99 20.06 -9.53 4.59
C GLY A 99 18.59 -9.92 4.47
N TRP A 100 18.01 -10.10 3.27
CA TRP A 100 16.58 -10.44 3.13
C TRP A 100 16.28 -11.90 2.75
N ALA A 101 17.30 -12.68 2.41
CA ALA A 101 17.14 -14.10 2.04
C ALA A 101 17.01 -15.05 3.25
N GLU A 102 17.15 -14.58 4.49
CA GLU A 102 17.23 -15.46 5.68
C GLU A 102 15.95 -15.48 6.55
N THR A 103 14.94 -14.64 6.28
CA THR A 103 13.72 -14.57 7.12
C THR A 103 12.49 -15.26 6.53
N ALA A 104 12.65 -16.00 5.42
CA ALA A 104 11.58 -16.78 4.81
C ALA A 104 11.82 -18.28 4.98
N GLN A 105 11.86 -18.78 6.22
CA GLN A 105 11.72 -20.20 6.56
C GLN A 105 10.86 -20.39 7.81
#